data_AF-A0A8C9EQE1-F1
#
_entry.id   AF-A0A8C9EQE1-F1
#
_cell.length_a   1.000
_cell.length_b   1.000
_cell.length_c   1.000
_cell.angle_alpha   90.00
_cell.angle_beta   90.00
_cell.angle_gamma   90.00
#
_symmetry.space_group_name_H-M   'P 1'
#
loop_
_entity.id
_entity.type
_entity.pdbx_description
1 polymer ?
#
loop_
_entity_poly.entity_id
_entity_poly.type
_entity_poly.pdbx_seq_one_letter_code
_entity_poly.pdbx_strand_id
1 'polypeptide(L)'
;KIIHKQNSQCILIKSTISALLINLKSEFCSEAELNHLKEVFFKKTQELKVQKDKEKCVLAEIEGSRASLKNLNSRLRRLDADALKQQELIYNQDFYIQQVQRRLSRLEGEVNADEKQVLEEKVAELKKALEEKKSAYDILNTQHKKLQSDVHVIKKAMDKTGEEANGLMIKINELNLFNEKSDQELKKAKAIKQEMMIEDNLLKLELKRLQDTLCHKTEKVLTLEKQKLELKKAMAERTEEIKIHKAMLDSQIRLVDQERQRISAEFQDRLNKIDKLRCRYEILTVIMMPPEGEEEKTQTYYVIKAAQEKEALQREGDDLDAKISKAENEIVALENTLQILNNCNSNYRNSFKEVTETSEEYEEKLKLEEEKRVADEKYRYKRRQVRELQEYLQSMEKNLDSLLKQEATFQEQNKEKQAVILQLNKDIEEQKPKLERVIKQCSRLSREIQSLKKTKTETQEEKDIDLRALKTFSKTINKLLADVLNANPDLTASFQKYFHQVSLLIRCLSRATA
;
A
#
# COMPACT_ATOMS: atom_id res chain seq x y z
N LYS A 1 -39.15 211.98 115.73
CA LYS A 1 -40.36 212.53 115.06
C LYS A 1 -40.09 212.48 113.56
N ILE A 2 -41.07 212.04 112.75
CA ILE A 2 -40.98 211.90 111.27
C ILE A 2 -40.14 210.66 110.88
N ILE A 3 -40.57 209.40 110.89
CA ILE A 3 -41.84 208.66 110.83
C ILE A 3 -42.68 208.78 109.54
N HIS A 4 -43.00 209.95 108.96
CA HIS A 4 -44.26 210.00 108.17
C HIS A 4 -44.27 210.49 106.70
N LYS A 5 -43.15 210.83 106.06
CA LYS A 5 -43.19 211.27 104.63
C LYS A 5 -42.38 210.32 103.75
N GLN A 6 -42.91 209.99 102.56
CA GLN A 6 -42.29 209.21 101.45
C GLN A 6 -42.49 207.69 101.40
N ASN A 7 -43.47 207.23 102.17
CA ASN A 7 -44.39 206.16 101.81
C ASN A 7 -45.02 206.28 100.39
N SER A 8 -45.00 207.45 99.74
CA SER A 8 -45.71 207.69 98.46
C SER A 8 -44.85 207.55 97.20
N GLN A 9 -43.52 207.44 97.34
CA GLN A 9 -42.68 206.95 96.23
C GLN A 9 -42.80 205.44 96.03
N CYS A 10 -43.59 204.77 96.90
CA CYS A 10 -44.10 203.41 96.73
C CYS A 10 -44.76 203.13 95.37
N ILE A 11 -45.10 204.12 94.52
CA ILE A 11 -46.07 203.85 93.44
C ILE A 11 -45.59 204.32 92.06
N LEU A 12 -44.90 205.45 91.96
CA LEU A 12 -44.54 205.97 90.64
C LEU A 12 -43.38 205.20 89.98
N ILE A 13 -42.34 204.82 90.76
CA ILE A 13 -41.21 204.06 90.20
C ILE A 13 -41.60 202.59 89.92
N LYS A 14 -42.62 202.05 90.61
CA LYS A 14 -43.24 200.75 90.28
C LYS A 14 -44.03 200.76 88.96
N SER A 15 -44.56 201.91 88.51
CA SER A 15 -45.47 202.05 87.35
C SER A 15 -44.73 202.38 86.06
N THR A 16 -43.74 203.28 86.16
CA THR A 16 -42.77 203.37 85.09
C THR A 16 -42.09 202.02 84.95
N ILE A 17 -42.18 201.52 83.74
CA ILE A 17 -40.97 200.98 83.13
C ILE A 17 -40.64 199.52 83.54
N SER A 18 -41.56 198.92 84.29
CA SER A 18 -42.32 197.73 83.81
C SER A 18 -42.58 197.77 82.28
N ALA A 19 -42.80 198.96 81.70
CA ALA A 19 -42.81 199.22 80.26
C ALA A 19 -41.45 199.02 79.51
N LEU A 20 -40.27 199.23 80.13
CA LEU A 20 -39.00 198.79 79.52
C LEU A 20 -38.78 197.28 79.69
N LEU A 21 -39.33 196.69 80.75
CA LEU A 21 -39.36 195.23 80.97
C LEU A 21 -40.25 194.48 79.96
N ILE A 22 -41.18 195.15 79.28
CA ILE A 22 -42.03 194.58 78.22
C ILE A 22 -41.40 194.77 76.82
N ASN A 23 -40.72 195.90 76.55
CA ASN A 23 -40.16 196.14 75.22
C ASN A 23 -38.90 195.31 74.89
N LEU A 24 -37.93 195.12 75.79
CA LEU A 24 -36.70 194.36 75.43
C LEU A 24 -36.82 192.83 75.62
N LYS A 25 -37.87 192.37 76.29
CA LYS A 25 -38.29 190.97 76.25
C LYS A 25 -38.72 190.55 74.83
N SER A 26 -39.12 191.50 73.96
CA SER A 26 -39.45 191.24 72.56
C SER A 26 -38.22 191.12 71.64
N GLU A 27 -37.17 191.91 71.89
CA GLU A 27 -35.88 191.79 71.17
C GLU A 27 -35.17 190.49 71.54
N PHE A 28 -35.16 190.11 72.82
CA PHE A 28 -34.58 188.84 73.25
C PHE A 28 -35.34 187.61 72.70
N CYS A 29 -36.65 187.76 72.45
CA CYS A 29 -37.45 186.67 71.87
C CYS A 29 -37.18 186.51 70.36
N SER A 30 -36.98 187.62 69.63
CA SER A 30 -36.69 187.58 68.19
C SER A 30 -35.28 187.05 67.87
N GLU A 31 -34.31 187.34 68.74
CA GLU A 31 -32.93 186.86 68.56
C GLU A 31 -32.76 185.37 68.95
N ALA A 32 -33.58 184.86 69.87
CA ALA A 32 -33.63 183.44 70.21
C ALA A 32 -34.23 182.59 69.07
N GLU A 33 -35.25 183.08 68.36
CA GLU A 33 -35.85 182.37 67.23
C GLU A 33 -34.89 182.25 66.02
N LEU A 34 -34.07 183.27 65.76
CA LEU A 34 -33.13 183.27 64.63
C LEU A 34 -31.96 182.29 64.83
N ASN A 35 -31.50 182.12 66.07
CA ASN A 35 -30.46 181.13 66.40
C ASN A 35 -30.99 179.69 66.34
N HIS A 36 -32.24 179.46 66.74
CA HIS A 36 -32.86 178.15 66.59
C HIS A 36 -32.98 177.73 65.11
N LEU A 37 -33.35 178.66 64.22
CA LEU A 37 -33.42 178.37 62.79
C LEU A 37 -32.06 178.00 62.18
N LYS A 38 -30.96 178.65 62.60
CA LYS A 38 -29.61 178.33 62.11
C LYS A 38 -29.15 176.94 62.55
N GLU A 39 -29.44 176.54 63.79
CA GLU A 39 -29.15 175.18 64.27
C GLU A 39 -29.95 174.11 63.49
N VAL A 40 -31.23 174.37 63.22
CA VAL A 40 -32.06 173.44 62.42
C VAL A 40 -31.51 173.33 61.00
N PHE A 41 -31.09 174.42 60.38
CA PHE A 41 -30.52 174.41 59.03
C PHE A 41 -29.21 173.61 58.95
N PHE A 42 -28.33 173.77 59.94
CA PHE A 42 -27.08 173.01 60.01
C PHE A 42 -27.34 171.51 60.18
N LYS A 43 -28.26 171.13 61.08
CA LYS A 43 -28.67 169.73 61.28
C LYS A 43 -29.24 169.11 60.00
N LYS A 44 -30.10 169.83 59.28
CA LYS A 44 -30.66 169.34 58.00
C LYS A 44 -29.62 169.19 56.89
N THR A 45 -28.63 170.07 56.85
CA THR A 45 -27.52 169.95 55.89
C THR A 45 -26.63 168.74 56.19
N GLN A 46 -26.40 168.47 57.48
CA GLN A 46 -25.65 167.28 57.92
C GLN A 46 -26.40 165.98 57.62
N GLU A 47 -27.71 165.94 57.88
CA GLU A 47 -28.58 164.80 57.53
C GLU A 47 -28.56 164.53 56.01
N LEU A 48 -28.63 165.58 55.18
CA LEU A 48 -28.57 165.47 53.72
C LEU A 48 -27.26 164.83 53.23
N LYS A 49 -26.13 165.21 53.85
CA LYS A 49 -24.81 164.66 53.49
C LYS A 49 -24.71 163.17 53.82
N VAL A 50 -25.19 162.76 55.00
CA VAL A 50 -25.23 161.35 55.41
C VAL A 50 -26.08 160.52 54.45
N GLN A 51 -27.23 161.04 53.99
CA GLN A 51 -28.07 160.31 53.05
C GLN A 51 -27.41 160.17 51.67
N LYS A 52 -26.70 161.19 51.18
CA LYS A 52 -25.93 161.10 49.93
C LYS A 52 -24.79 160.08 50.00
N ASP A 53 -24.13 159.96 51.14
CA ASP A 53 -23.06 158.97 51.31
C ASP A 53 -23.64 157.55 51.37
N LYS A 54 -24.80 157.35 52.01
CA LYS A 54 -25.52 156.07 51.98
C LYS A 54 -25.97 155.68 50.57
N GLU A 55 -26.47 156.62 49.79
CA GLU A 55 -26.87 156.40 48.39
C GLU A 55 -25.69 155.87 47.55
N LYS A 56 -24.51 156.48 47.70
CA LYS A 56 -23.28 156.02 47.02
C LYS A 56 -22.86 154.62 47.43
N CYS A 57 -22.92 154.29 48.73
CA CYS A 57 -22.60 152.94 49.20
C CYS A 57 -23.55 151.88 48.59
N VAL A 58 -24.85 152.15 48.57
CA VAL A 58 -25.84 151.22 47.99
C VAL A 58 -25.64 151.06 46.48
N LEU A 59 -25.31 152.14 45.76
CA LEU A 59 -24.99 152.05 44.33
C LEU A 59 -23.78 151.15 44.06
N ALA A 60 -22.72 151.26 44.86
CA ALA A 60 -21.56 150.38 44.75
C ALA A 60 -21.91 148.90 45.04
N GLU A 61 -22.78 148.64 46.02
CA GLU A 61 -23.28 147.28 46.31
C GLU A 61 -24.14 146.72 45.16
N ILE A 62 -24.96 147.55 44.53
CA ILE A 62 -25.77 147.16 43.36
C ILE A 62 -24.86 146.83 42.18
N GLU A 63 -23.82 147.63 41.92
CA GLU A 63 -22.86 147.37 40.86
C GLU A 63 -22.06 146.09 41.11
N GLY A 64 -21.61 145.87 42.34
CA GLY A 64 -20.95 144.62 42.76
C GLY A 64 -21.86 143.39 42.61
N SER A 65 -23.14 143.51 42.99
CA SER A 65 -24.13 142.46 42.83
C SER A 65 -24.45 142.17 41.36
N ARG A 66 -24.52 143.20 40.52
CA ARG A 66 -24.68 143.06 39.06
C ARG A 66 -23.50 142.34 38.42
N ALA A 67 -22.28 142.65 38.83
CA ALA A 67 -21.08 141.95 38.36
C ALA A 67 -21.09 140.47 38.80
N SER A 68 -21.48 140.19 40.04
CA SER A 68 -21.64 138.81 40.55
C SER A 68 -22.70 138.03 39.77
N LEU A 69 -23.86 138.64 39.50
CA LEU A 69 -24.93 138.04 38.70
C LEU A 69 -24.48 137.73 37.25
N LYS A 70 -23.73 138.63 36.62
CA LYS A 70 -23.15 138.36 35.29
C LYS A 70 -22.20 137.16 35.32
N ASN A 71 -21.33 137.09 36.33
CA ASN A 71 -20.41 135.96 36.50
C ASN A 71 -21.15 134.64 36.74
N LEU A 72 -22.14 134.62 37.62
CA LEU A 72 -22.97 133.44 37.89
C LEU A 72 -23.74 132.99 36.64
N ASN A 73 -24.34 133.92 35.88
CA ASN A 73 -25.01 133.58 34.62
C ASN A 73 -24.05 133.00 33.57
N SER A 74 -22.83 133.54 33.45
CA SER A 74 -21.83 132.97 32.55
C SER A 74 -21.42 131.54 32.96
N ARG A 75 -21.33 131.28 34.27
CA ARG A 75 -21.05 129.96 34.82
C ARG A 75 -22.20 128.99 34.60
N LEU A 76 -23.44 129.46 34.76
CA LEU A 76 -24.64 128.67 34.53
C LEU A 76 -24.75 128.25 33.05
N ARG A 77 -24.54 129.18 32.12
CA ARG A 77 -24.49 128.86 30.68
C ARG A 77 -23.40 127.85 30.33
N ARG A 78 -22.23 127.93 30.98
CA ARG A 78 -21.15 126.95 30.77
C ARG A 78 -21.58 125.57 31.27
N LEU A 79 -22.19 125.50 32.45
CA LEU A 79 -22.69 124.24 33.01
C LEU A 79 -23.81 123.64 32.15
N ASP A 80 -24.71 124.44 31.60
CA ASP A 80 -25.77 123.96 30.69
C ASP A 80 -25.16 123.38 29.41
N ALA A 81 -24.15 124.06 28.83
CA ALA A 81 -23.45 123.56 27.66
C ALA A 81 -22.69 122.25 27.94
N ASP A 82 -22.10 122.12 29.13
CA ASP A 82 -21.42 120.90 29.55
C ASP A 82 -22.42 119.75 29.82
N ALA A 83 -23.61 120.05 30.35
CA ALA A 83 -24.67 119.06 30.55
C ALA A 83 -25.19 118.49 29.22
N LEU A 84 -25.39 119.35 28.21
CA LEU A 84 -25.78 118.90 26.86
C LEU A 84 -24.72 117.97 26.23
N LYS A 85 -23.44 118.31 26.35
CA LYS A 85 -22.34 117.44 25.89
C LYS A 85 -22.31 116.10 26.63
N GLN A 86 -22.57 116.11 27.93
CA GLN A 86 -22.66 114.87 28.71
C GLN A 86 -23.82 114.00 28.24
N GLN A 87 -24.97 114.58 27.90
CA GLN A 87 -26.11 113.84 27.38
C GLN A 87 -25.82 113.20 26.02
N GLU A 88 -25.14 113.92 25.12
CA GLU A 88 -24.68 113.35 23.84
C GLU A 88 -23.68 112.20 24.04
N LEU A 89 -22.74 112.34 24.99
CA LEU A 89 -21.80 111.27 25.33
C LEU A 89 -22.52 110.03 25.87
N ILE A 90 -23.52 110.19 26.73
CA ILE A 90 -24.33 109.09 27.26
C ILE A 90 -25.06 108.36 26.13
N TYR A 91 -25.74 109.10 25.23
CA TYR A 91 -26.42 108.48 24.09
C TYR A 91 -25.47 107.69 23.18
N ASN A 92 -24.28 108.24 22.89
CA ASN A 92 -23.28 107.55 22.08
C ASN A 92 -22.75 106.30 22.78
N GLN A 93 -22.53 106.36 24.09
CA GLN A 93 -22.11 105.20 24.87
C GLN A 93 -23.20 104.13 24.97
N ASP A 94 -24.46 104.50 25.14
CA ASP A 94 -25.59 103.56 25.16
C ASP A 94 -25.74 102.83 23.82
N PHE A 95 -25.58 103.54 22.70
CA PHE A 95 -25.57 102.91 21.38
C PHE A 95 -24.42 101.90 21.24
N TYR A 96 -23.22 102.27 21.69
CA TYR A 96 -22.07 101.38 21.67
C TYR A 96 -22.28 100.14 22.56
N ILE A 97 -22.85 100.32 23.76
CA ILE A 97 -23.20 99.23 24.67
C ILE A 97 -24.19 98.26 24.00
N GLN A 98 -25.24 98.76 23.34
CA GLN A 98 -26.18 97.89 22.63
C GLN A 98 -25.52 97.09 21.50
N GLN A 99 -24.60 97.71 20.77
CA GLN A 99 -23.87 97.01 19.70
C GLN A 99 -22.97 95.91 20.27
N VAL A 100 -22.26 96.20 21.36
CA VAL A 100 -21.41 95.22 22.06
C VAL A 100 -22.25 94.10 22.68
N GLN A 101 -23.39 94.41 23.31
CA GLN A 101 -24.31 93.42 23.87
C GLN A 101 -24.82 92.44 22.80
N ARG A 102 -25.24 92.93 21.62
CA ARG A 102 -25.64 92.03 20.52
C ARG A 102 -24.50 91.15 20.02
N ARG A 103 -23.27 91.66 20.03
CA ARG A 103 -22.09 90.86 19.66
C ARG A 103 -21.75 89.85 20.74
N LEU A 104 -21.90 90.22 22.02
CA LEU A 104 -21.67 89.35 23.17
C LEU A 104 -22.68 88.19 23.18
N SER A 105 -23.99 88.45 23.00
CA SER A 105 -25.01 87.40 22.91
C SER A 105 -24.71 86.38 21.80
N ARG A 106 -24.24 86.85 20.64
CA ARG A 106 -23.80 85.96 19.55
C ARG A 106 -22.56 85.13 19.91
N LEU A 107 -21.62 85.70 20.66
CA LEU A 107 -20.40 85.00 21.10
C LEU A 107 -20.67 84.03 22.27
N GLU A 108 -21.63 84.35 23.14
CA GLU A 108 -22.10 83.51 24.24
C GLU A 108 -22.98 82.34 23.75
N GLY A 109 -23.30 82.30 22.45
CA GLY A 109 -24.00 81.20 21.81
C GLY A 109 -25.52 81.36 21.77
N GLU A 110 -26.05 82.55 22.08
CA GLU A 110 -27.45 82.90 21.82
C GLU A 110 -27.61 83.25 20.34
N VAL A 111 -27.80 82.19 19.55
CA VAL A 111 -28.17 82.27 18.14
C VAL A 111 -29.71 82.32 18.04
N ASN A 112 -30.23 82.90 16.95
CA ASN A 112 -31.67 82.84 16.64
C ASN A 112 -32.16 81.38 16.70
N ALA A 113 -33.37 81.15 17.22
CA ALA A 113 -33.91 79.81 17.47
C ALA A 113 -33.81 78.88 16.24
N ASP A 114 -33.99 79.43 15.04
CA ASP A 114 -33.93 78.70 13.77
C ASP A 114 -32.49 78.23 13.43
N GLU A 115 -31.47 79.08 13.65
CA GLU A 115 -30.07 78.70 13.39
C GLU A 115 -29.58 77.65 14.40
N LYS A 116 -30.06 77.72 15.65
CA LYS A 116 -29.79 76.70 16.67
C LYS A 116 -30.39 75.34 16.29
N GLN A 117 -31.63 75.31 15.80
CA GLN A 117 -32.26 74.08 15.33
C GLN A 117 -31.48 73.45 14.16
N VAL A 118 -31.08 74.24 13.17
CA VAL A 118 -30.31 73.73 12.02
C VAL A 118 -28.95 73.15 12.44
N LEU A 119 -28.25 73.80 13.39
CA LEU A 119 -26.99 73.29 13.91
C LEU A 119 -27.18 72.02 14.77
N GLU A 120 -28.24 71.96 15.58
CA GLU A 120 -28.59 70.75 16.35
C GLU A 120 -28.95 69.58 15.42
N GLU A 121 -29.70 69.82 14.35
CA GLU A 121 -29.98 68.84 13.31
C GLU A 121 -28.69 68.37 12.63
N LYS A 122 -27.80 69.29 12.24
CA LYS A 122 -26.51 68.96 11.64
C LYS A 122 -25.65 68.09 12.58
N VAL A 123 -25.64 68.41 13.87
CA VAL A 123 -24.92 67.63 14.89
C VAL A 123 -25.55 66.25 15.07
N ALA A 124 -26.88 66.14 15.05
CA ALA A 124 -27.57 64.86 15.14
C ALA A 124 -27.28 63.98 13.90
N GLU A 125 -27.31 64.56 12.70
CA GLU A 125 -26.93 63.89 11.45
C GLU A 125 -25.49 63.39 11.49
N LEU A 126 -24.54 64.24 11.88
CA LEU A 126 -23.12 63.87 11.96
C LEU A 126 -22.87 62.80 13.03
N LYS A 127 -23.56 62.85 14.18
CA LYS A 127 -23.49 61.81 15.20
C LYS A 127 -24.05 60.48 14.69
N LYS A 128 -25.18 60.51 13.99
CA LYS A 128 -25.78 59.32 13.38
C LYS A 128 -24.85 58.70 12.35
N ALA A 129 -24.28 59.52 11.45
CA ALA A 129 -23.31 59.07 10.46
C ALA A 129 -22.04 58.48 11.12
N LEU A 130 -21.57 59.06 12.23
CA LEU A 130 -20.43 58.54 12.98
C LEU A 130 -20.72 57.15 13.57
N GLU A 131 -21.89 56.95 14.19
CA GLU A 131 -22.27 55.66 14.76
C GLU A 131 -22.52 54.59 13.68
N GLU A 132 -23.10 54.97 12.54
CA GLU A 132 -23.21 54.08 11.37
C GLU A 132 -21.82 53.66 10.84
N LYS A 133 -20.85 54.59 10.81
CA LYS A 133 -19.47 54.25 10.40
C LYS A 133 -18.72 53.41 11.42
N LYS A 134 -18.90 53.65 12.72
CA LYS A 134 -18.33 52.81 13.78
C LYS A 134 -18.88 51.39 13.73
N SER A 135 -20.19 51.23 13.65
CA SER A 135 -20.82 49.91 13.54
C SER A 135 -20.37 49.16 12.29
N ALA A 136 -20.25 49.85 11.14
CA ALA A 136 -19.68 49.26 9.92
C ALA A 136 -18.20 48.84 10.10
N TYR A 137 -17.38 49.67 10.76
CA TYR A 137 -16.00 49.33 11.08
C TYR A 137 -15.89 48.11 11.99
N ASP A 138 -16.71 48.03 13.04
CA ASP A 138 -16.71 46.89 13.96
C ASP A 138 -17.09 45.59 13.24
N ILE A 139 -18.11 45.62 12.38
CA ILE A 139 -18.47 44.49 11.52
C ILE A 139 -17.29 44.10 10.63
N LEU A 140 -16.67 45.06 9.94
CA LEU A 140 -15.54 44.77 9.04
C LEU A 140 -14.32 44.22 9.81
N ASN A 141 -14.04 44.74 11.01
CA ASN A 141 -12.94 44.28 11.86
C ASN A 141 -13.19 42.84 12.36
N THR A 142 -14.42 42.49 12.73
CA THR A 142 -14.75 41.10 13.08
C THR A 142 -14.62 40.16 11.88
N GLN A 143 -15.02 40.59 10.69
CA GLN A 143 -14.83 39.83 9.45
C GLN A 143 -13.35 39.67 9.10
N HIS A 144 -12.55 40.73 9.24
CA HIS A 144 -11.11 40.68 9.02
C HIS A 144 -10.41 39.68 9.95
N LYS A 145 -10.76 39.69 11.25
CA LYS A 145 -10.24 38.72 12.23
C LYS A 145 -10.63 37.28 11.89
N LYS A 146 -11.86 37.05 11.41
CA LYS A 146 -12.30 35.73 10.93
C LYS A 146 -11.47 35.27 9.73
N LEU A 147 -11.34 36.12 8.71
CA LEU A 147 -10.52 35.81 7.53
C LEU A 147 -9.06 35.55 7.90
N GLN A 148 -8.50 36.28 8.86
CA GLN A 148 -7.14 36.04 9.34
C GLN A 148 -7.00 34.67 9.99
N SER A 149 -7.99 34.25 10.78
CA SER A 149 -8.05 32.89 11.36
C SER A 149 -8.18 31.82 10.27
N ASP A 150 -9.06 32.04 9.29
CA ASP A 150 -9.28 31.10 8.18
C ASP A 150 -8.01 30.92 7.34
N VAL A 151 -7.31 32.01 7.03
CA VAL A 151 -6.01 31.97 6.35
C VAL A 151 -4.99 31.16 7.14
N HIS A 152 -4.95 31.29 8.47
CA HIS A 152 -4.04 30.51 9.30
C HIS A 152 -4.37 29.02 9.30
N VAL A 153 -5.65 28.67 9.35
CA VAL A 153 -6.11 27.27 9.27
C VAL A 153 -5.77 26.66 7.91
N ILE A 154 -6.01 27.40 6.82
CA ILE A 154 -5.70 26.94 5.46
C ILE A 154 -4.20 26.75 5.28
N LYS A 155 -3.35 27.67 5.78
CA LYS A 155 -1.88 27.50 5.72
C LYS A 155 -1.43 26.24 6.44
N LYS A 156 -1.92 25.98 7.66
CA LYS A 156 -1.61 24.75 8.39
C LYS A 156 -2.07 23.48 7.66
N ALA A 157 -3.22 23.53 7.00
CA ALA A 157 -3.70 22.39 6.20
C ALA A 157 -2.80 22.17 4.98
N MET A 158 -2.41 23.24 4.30
CA MET A 158 -1.50 23.21 3.16
C MET A 158 -0.12 22.65 3.53
N ASP A 159 0.44 23.06 4.68
CA ASP A 159 1.73 22.56 5.18
C ASP A 159 1.66 21.05 5.44
N LYS A 160 0.59 20.57 6.09
CA LYS A 160 0.36 19.13 6.32
C LYS A 160 0.23 18.33 5.03
N THR A 161 -0.55 18.83 4.07
CA THR A 161 -0.68 18.17 2.75
C THR A 161 0.66 18.18 1.99
N GLY A 162 1.48 19.23 2.16
CA GLY A 162 2.83 19.29 1.62
C GLY A 162 3.77 18.24 2.24
N GLU A 163 3.71 18.03 3.55
CA GLU A 163 4.45 16.97 4.25
C GLU A 163 4.03 15.58 3.77
N GLU A 164 2.72 15.33 3.63
CA GLU A 164 2.18 14.07 3.10
C GLU A 164 2.63 13.83 1.65
N ALA A 165 2.59 14.86 0.80
CA ALA A 165 3.06 14.78 -0.59
C ALA A 165 4.56 14.45 -0.67
N ASN A 166 5.38 15.08 0.19
CA ASN A 166 6.80 14.77 0.28
C ASN A 166 7.04 13.34 0.78
N GLY A 167 6.27 12.86 1.75
CA GLY A 167 6.32 11.48 2.22
C GLY A 167 5.98 10.47 1.12
N LEU A 168 4.93 10.73 0.34
CA LEU A 168 4.58 9.92 -0.82
C LEU A 168 5.67 9.95 -1.90
N MET A 169 6.28 11.11 -2.14
CA MET A 169 7.38 11.23 -3.11
C MET A 169 8.60 10.41 -2.69
N ILE A 170 8.96 10.41 -1.41
CA ILE A 170 10.01 9.54 -0.87
C ILE A 170 9.64 8.07 -1.09
N LYS A 171 8.40 7.68 -0.81
CA LYS A 171 7.92 6.30 -1.03
C LYS A 171 7.99 5.89 -2.50
N ILE A 172 7.63 6.78 -3.43
CA ILE A 172 7.74 6.54 -4.87
C ILE A 172 9.20 6.31 -5.26
N ASN A 173 10.12 7.13 -4.76
CA ASN A 173 11.55 7.00 -5.05
C ASN A 173 12.12 5.68 -4.50
N GLU A 174 11.72 5.26 -3.29
CA GLU A 174 12.10 3.95 -2.74
C GLU A 174 11.62 2.79 -3.60
N LEU A 175 10.35 2.84 -4.05
CA LEU A 175 9.78 1.82 -4.92
C LEU A 175 10.47 1.78 -6.29
N ASN A 176 10.82 2.94 -6.85
CA ASN A 176 11.58 3.01 -8.10
C ASN A 176 12.96 2.36 -7.94
N LEU A 177 13.68 2.67 -6.86
CA LEU A 177 14.97 2.04 -6.56
C LEU A 177 14.84 0.52 -6.37
N PHE A 178 13.77 0.06 -5.74
CA PHE A 178 13.47 -1.37 -5.60
C PHE A 178 13.25 -2.02 -6.97
N ASN A 179 12.41 -1.41 -7.82
CA ASN A 179 12.15 -1.90 -9.17
C ASN A 179 13.44 -1.97 -10.01
N GLU A 180 14.29 -0.95 -9.96
CA GLU A 180 15.59 -0.96 -10.66
C GLU A 180 16.50 -2.11 -10.21
N LYS A 181 16.55 -2.38 -8.90
CA LYS A 181 17.32 -3.52 -8.35
C LYS A 181 16.73 -4.86 -8.81
N SER A 182 15.42 -5.02 -8.74
CA SER A 182 14.75 -6.24 -9.22
C SER A 182 14.97 -6.46 -10.72
N ASP A 183 14.96 -5.40 -11.53
CA ASP A 183 15.27 -5.49 -12.96
C ASP A 183 16.73 -5.90 -13.23
N GLN A 184 17.67 -5.40 -12.43
CA GLN A 184 19.08 -5.84 -12.52
C GLN A 184 19.23 -7.32 -12.13
N GLU A 185 18.58 -7.77 -11.07
CA GLU A 185 18.58 -9.18 -10.67
C GLU A 185 17.95 -10.08 -11.74
N LEU A 186 16.85 -9.63 -12.35
CA LEU A 186 16.21 -10.34 -13.46
C LEU A 186 17.15 -10.46 -14.67
N LYS A 187 17.88 -9.39 -15.01
CA LYS A 187 18.89 -9.43 -16.08
C LYS A 187 20.01 -10.43 -15.78
N LYS A 188 20.52 -10.46 -14.54
CA LYS A 188 21.53 -11.44 -14.10
C LYS A 188 21.00 -12.87 -14.19
N ALA A 189 19.78 -13.12 -13.69
CA ALA A 189 19.16 -14.44 -13.77
C ALA A 189 18.94 -14.91 -15.22
N LYS A 190 18.57 -14.00 -16.12
CA LYS A 190 18.46 -14.29 -17.56
C LYS A 190 19.81 -14.66 -18.18
N ALA A 191 20.89 -13.96 -17.83
CA ALA A 191 22.23 -14.28 -18.31
C ALA A 191 22.68 -15.67 -17.83
N ILE A 192 22.52 -15.96 -16.53
CA ILE A 192 22.85 -17.27 -15.95
C ILE A 192 22.03 -18.39 -16.62
N LYS A 193 20.73 -18.16 -16.88
CA LYS A 193 19.90 -19.13 -17.62
C LYS A 193 20.45 -19.39 -19.02
N GLN A 194 20.89 -18.36 -19.73
CA GLN A 194 21.47 -18.50 -21.08
C GLN A 194 22.79 -19.27 -21.04
N GLU A 195 23.66 -18.99 -20.06
CA GLU A 195 24.91 -19.74 -19.82
C GLU A 195 24.63 -21.22 -19.56
N MET A 196 23.73 -21.54 -18.62
CA MET A 196 23.36 -22.93 -18.34
C MET A 196 22.74 -23.64 -19.55
N MET A 197 21.98 -22.94 -20.39
CA MET A 197 21.43 -23.51 -21.62
C MET A 197 22.53 -23.83 -22.64
N ILE A 198 23.58 -23.00 -22.71
CA ILE A 198 24.75 -23.29 -23.57
C ILE A 198 25.49 -24.52 -23.03
N GLU A 199 25.71 -24.60 -21.72
CA GLU A 199 26.36 -25.75 -21.07
C GLU A 199 25.57 -27.05 -21.28
N ASP A 200 24.24 -27.05 -21.09
CA ASP A 200 23.38 -28.20 -21.35
C ASP A 200 23.48 -28.68 -22.82
N ASN A 201 23.50 -27.74 -23.78
CA ASN A 201 23.68 -28.09 -25.18
C ASN A 201 25.06 -28.67 -25.47
N LEU A 202 26.13 -28.15 -24.85
CA LEU A 202 27.48 -28.71 -24.97
C LEU A 202 27.54 -30.14 -24.41
N LEU A 203 26.99 -30.37 -23.23
CA LEU A 203 26.91 -31.70 -22.62
C LEU A 203 26.10 -32.68 -23.47
N LYS A 204 24.99 -32.24 -24.06
CA LYS A 204 24.21 -33.07 -25.01
C LYS A 204 25.01 -33.44 -26.26
N LEU A 205 25.85 -32.53 -26.78
CA LEU A 205 26.73 -32.82 -27.91
C LEU A 205 27.81 -33.84 -27.53
N GLU A 206 28.42 -33.69 -26.35
CA GLU A 206 29.40 -34.66 -25.84
C GLU A 206 28.77 -36.05 -25.62
N LEU A 207 27.58 -36.10 -25.04
CA LEU A 207 26.84 -37.34 -24.84
C LEU A 207 26.57 -38.04 -26.18
N LYS A 208 26.08 -37.31 -27.18
CA LYS A 208 25.88 -37.85 -28.53
C LYS A 208 27.16 -38.41 -29.12
N ARG A 209 28.27 -37.65 -29.03
CA ARG A 209 29.58 -38.11 -29.52
C ARG A 209 30.04 -39.40 -28.82
N LEU A 210 29.86 -39.50 -27.51
CA LEU A 210 30.19 -40.70 -26.74
C LEU A 210 29.29 -41.87 -27.10
N GLN A 211 27.99 -41.62 -27.28
CA GLN A 211 27.02 -42.62 -27.72
C GLN A 211 27.37 -43.16 -29.12
N ASP A 212 27.69 -42.29 -30.07
CA ASP A 212 28.10 -42.69 -31.41
C ASP A 212 29.40 -43.52 -31.37
N THR A 213 30.36 -43.12 -30.52
CA THR A 213 31.60 -43.87 -30.32
C THR A 213 31.32 -45.25 -29.75
N LEU A 214 30.41 -45.36 -28.77
CA LEU A 214 30.00 -46.62 -28.18
C LEU A 214 29.32 -47.52 -29.22
N CYS A 215 28.37 -46.99 -29.99
CA CYS A 215 27.70 -47.72 -31.07
C CYS A 215 28.71 -48.28 -32.08
N HIS A 216 29.67 -47.46 -32.54
CA HIS A 216 30.73 -47.93 -33.43
C HIS A 216 31.60 -49.03 -32.81
N LYS A 217 31.89 -48.97 -31.50
CA LYS A 217 32.66 -50.01 -30.81
C LYS A 217 31.85 -51.30 -30.68
N THR A 218 30.56 -51.20 -30.35
CA THR A 218 29.64 -52.34 -30.29
C THR A 218 29.52 -53.03 -31.65
N GLU A 219 29.36 -52.27 -32.74
CA GLU A 219 29.35 -52.81 -34.11
C GLU A 219 30.66 -53.53 -34.43
N LYS A 220 31.81 -52.95 -34.10
CA LYS A 220 33.12 -53.60 -34.29
C LYS A 220 33.22 -54.91 -33.53
N VAL A 221 32.81 -54.94 -32.26
CA VAL A 221 32.81 -56.18 -31.45
C VAL A 221 31.90 -57.23 -32.08
N LEU A 222 30.69 -56.86 -32.50
CA LEU A 222 29.75 -57.76 -33.15
C LEU A 222 30.34 -58.35 -34.45
N THR A 223 31.00 -57.52 -35.27
CA THR A 223 31.65 -58.00 -36.50
C THR A 223 32.79 -58.98 -36.21
N LEU A 224 33.60 -58.72 -35.18
CA LEU A 224 34.68 -59.61 -34.77
C LEU A 224 34.15 -60.92 -34.18
N GLU A 225 33.07 -60.88 -33.40
CA GLU A 225 32.41 -62.08 -32.89
C GLU A 225 31.83 -62.94 -34.00
N LYS A 226 31.20 -62.32 -35.01
CA LYS A 226 30.73 -63.02 -36.20
C LYS A 226 31.87 -63.71 -36.95
N GLN A 227 32.96 -62.99 -37.22
CA GLN A 227 34.15 -63.56 -37.86
C GLN A 227 34.76 -64.71 -37.06
N LYS A 228 34.82 -64.58 -35.72
CA LYS A 228 35.30 -65.65 -34.84
C LYS A 228 34.42 -66.89 -34.92
N LEU A 229 33.10 -66.74 -34.97
CA LEU A 229 32.17 -67.86 -35.12
C LEU A 229 32.31 -68.54 -36.49
N GLU A 230 32.44 -67.75 -37.56
CA GLU A 230 32.70 -68.27 -38.92
C GLU A 230 34.01 -69.06 -38.98
N LEU A 231 35.09 -68.53 -38.42
CA LEU A 231 36.38 -69.23 -38.34
C LEU A 231 36.30 -70.52 -37.50
N LYS A 232 35.60 -70.48 -36.36
CA LYS A 232 35.39 -71.69 -35.54
C LYS A 232 34.62 -72.76 -36.28
N LYS A 233 33.58 -72.37 -37.05
CA LYS A 233 32.81 -73.30 -37.88
C LYS A 233 33.68 -73.91 -38.98
N ALA A 234 34.43 -73.09 -39.72
CA ALA A 234 35.33 -73.56 -40.76
C ALA A 234 36.43 -74.50 -40.21
N MET A 235 36.98 -74.18 -39.03
CA MET A 235 37.93 -75.06 -38.32
C MET A 235 37.30 -76.40 -37.97
N ALA A 236 36.08 -76.40 -37.42
CA ALA A 236 35.37 -77.63 -37.07
C ALA A 236 35.07 -78.51 -38.30
N GLU A 237 34.57 -77.91 -39.38
CA GLU A 237 34.35 -78.59 -40.66
C GLU A 237 35.65 -79.22 -41.18
N ARG A 238 36.75 -78.44 -41.20
CA ARG A 238 38.04 -78.95 -41.67
C ARG A 238 38.59 -80.07 -40.78
N THR A 239 38.39 -80.00 -39.46
CA THR A 239 38.80 -81.08 -38.56
C THR A 239 38.02 -82.37 -38.80
N GLU A 240 36.72 -82.28 -39.08
CA GLU A 240 35.91 -83.47 -39.37
C GLU A 240 36.27 -84.05 -40.75
N GLU A 241 36.52 -83.21 -41.76
CA GLU A 241 37.07 -83.67 -43.05
C GLU A 241 38.38 -84.44 -42.87
N ILE A 242 39.34 -83.87 -42.12
CA ILE A 242 40.61 -84.54 -41.84
C ILE A 242 40.38 -85.88 -41.12
N LYS A 243 39.44 -85.92 -40.17
CA LYS A 243 39.10 -87.15 -39.43
C LYS A 243 38.51 -88.22 -40.34
N ILE A 244 37.60 -87.85 -41.25
CA ILE A 244 37.04 -88.77 -42.26
C ILE A 244 38.15 -89.28 -43.18
N HIS A 245 39.00 -88.40 -43.70
CA HIS A 245 40.14 -88.79 -44.54
C HIS A 245 41.10 -89.72 -43.80
N LYS A 246 41.40 -89.45 -42.53
CA LYS A 246 42.23 -90.31 -41.69
C LYS A 246 41.60 -91.69 -41.52
N ALA A 247 40.31 -91.77 -41.17
CA ALA A 247 39.59 -93.04 -41.03
C ALA A 247 39.56 -93.84 -42.35
N MET A 248 39.42 -93.16 -43.49
CA MET A 248 39.52 -93.76 -44.82
C MET A 248 40.91 -94.35 -45.08
N LEU A 249 41.97 -93.60 -44.80
CA LEU A 249 43.36 -94.09 -44.93
C LEU A 249 43.63 -95.27 -44.00
N ASP A 250 43.19 -95.21 -42.74
CA ASP A 250 43.32 -96.32 -41.79
C ASP A 250 42.56 -97.58 -42.26
N SER A 251 41.43 -97.40 -42.96
CA SER A 251 40.74 -98.52 -43.61
C SER A 251 41.53 -99.09 -44.80
N GLN A 252 42.15 -98.24 -45.62
CA GLN A 252 42.99 -98.68 -46.73
C GLN A 252 44.23 -99.44 -46.23
N ILE A 253 44.90 -98.95 -45.19
CA ILE A 253 46.04 -99.63 -44.55
C ILE A 253 45.63 -101.03 -44.08
N ARG A 254 44.48 -101.15 -43.39
CA ARG A 254 43.95 -102.45 -42.94
C ARG A 254 43.68 -103.42 -44.09
N LEU A 255 43.12 -102.95 -45.20
CA LEU A 255 42.90 -103.79 -46.38
C LEU A 255 44.23 -104.28 -46.97
N VAL A 256 45.20 -103.38 -47.14
CA VAL A 256 46.54 -103.75 -47.65
C VAL A 256 47.26 -104.72 -46.72
N ASP A 257 47.14 -104.56 -45.40
CA ASP A 257 47.70 -105.50 -44.42
C ASP A 257 47.05 -106.89 -44.53
N GLN A 258 45.73 -106.96 -44.73
CA GLN A 258 45.02 -108.22 -44.97
C GLN A 258 45.49 -108.88 -46.28
N GLU A 259 45.70 -108.11 -47.35
CA GLU A 259 46.24 -108.64 -48.59
C GLU A 259 47.68 -109.14 -48.42
N ARG A 260 48.53 -108.40 -47.69
CA ARG A 260 49.89 -108.84 -47.35
C ARG A 260 49.87 -110.15 -46.58
N GLN A 261 48.98 -110.28 -45.59
CA GLN A 261 48.80 -111.52 -44.81
C GLN A 261 48.33 -112.68 -45.70
N ARG A 262 47.36 -112.44 -46.59
CA ARG A 262 46.88 -113.44 -47.57
C ARG A 262 48.02 -113.94 -48.46
N ILE A 263 48.78 -113.02 -49.07
CA ILE A 263 49.93 -113.37 -49.93
C ILE A 263 51.00 -114.13 -49.13
N SER A 264 51.24 -113.73 -47.87
CA SER A 264 52.19 -114.40 -46.99
C SER A 264 51.75 -115.84 -46.66
N ALA A 265 50.46 -116.06 -46.44
CA ALA A 265 49.89 -117.40 -46.22
C ALA A 265 50.01 -118.26 -47.49
N GLU A 266 49.64 -117.71 -48.66
CA GLU A 266 49.83 -118.39 -49.95
C GLU A 266 51.30 -118.75 -50.19
N PHE A 267 52.23 -117.84 -49.88
CA PHE A 267 53.67 -118.09 -49.97
C PHE A 267 54.10 -119.26 -49.07
N GLN A 268 53.65 -119.30 -47.82
CA GLN A 268 53.97 -120.40 -46.90
C GLN A 268 53.34 -121.72 -47.35
N ASP A 269 52.14 -121.73 -47.91
CA ASP A 269 51.53 -122.92 -48.49
C ASP A 269 52.34 -123.46 -49.68
N ARG A 270 52.87 -122.57 -50.53
CA ARG A 270 53.78 -122.95 -51.63
C ARG A 270 55.10 -123.50 -51.09
N LEU A 271 55.66 -122.89 -50.06
CA LEU A 271 56.90 -123.33 -49.42
C LEU A 271 56.72 -124.71 -48.79
N ASN A 272 55.64 -124.92 -48.03
CA ASN A 272 55.24 -126.22 -47.50
C ASN A 272 55.05 -127.27 -48.60
N LYS A 273 54.51 -126.88 -49.76
CA LYS A 273 54.36 -127.79 -50.91
C LYS A 273 55.72 -128.20 -51.48
N ILE A 274 56.67 -127.27 -51.55
CA ILE A 274 58.06 -127.53 -51.97
C ILE A 274 58.75 -128.47 -50.96
N ASP A 275 58.65 -128.19 -49.66
CA ASP A 275 59.24 -129.05 -48.63
C ASP A 275 58.66 -130.46 -48.66
N LYS A 276 57.34 -130.61 -48.85
CA LYS A 276 56.71 -131.93 -49.05
C LYS A 276 57.28 -132.67 -50.26
N LEU A 277 57.55 -131.97 -51.36
CA LEU A 277 58.19 -132.57 -52.53
C LEU A 277 59.64 -132.94 -52.23
N ARG A 278 60.40 -132.07 -51.55
CA ARG A 278 61.79 -132.34 -51.11
C ARG A 278 61.84 -133.60 -50.24
N CYS A 279 61.03 -133.69 -49.19
CA CYS A 279 60.95 -134.86 -48.31
C CYS A 279 60.55 -136.12 -49.11
N ARG A 280 59.64 -136.03 -50.08
CA ARG A 280 59.28 -137.17 -50.94
C ARG A 280 60.45 -137.62 -51.82
N TYR A 281 61.24 -136.70 -52.36
CA TYR A 281 62.47 -137.02 -53.09
C TYR A 281 63.54 -137.62 -52.17
N GLU A 282 63.73 -137.10 -50.96
CA GLU A 282 64.64 -137.65 -49.95
C GLU A 282 64.23 -139.09 -49.57
N ILE A 283 62.96 -139.32 -49.27
CA ILE A 283 62.42 -140.67 -48.99
C ILE A 283 62.61 -141.60 -50.20
N LEU A 284 62.30 -141.15 -51.41
CA LEU A 284 62.51 -141.96 -52.62
C LEU A 284 64.01 -142.30 -52.80
N THR A 285 64.90 -141.38 -52.48
CA THR A 285 66.36 -141.59 -52.52
C THR A 285 66.80 -142.60 -51.46
N VAL A 286 66.22 -142.57 -50.25
CA VAL A 286 66.48 -143.53 -49.18
C VAL A 286 65.90 -144.92 -49.50
N ILE A 287 64.72 -145.00 -50.13
CA ILE A 287 64.10 -146.27 -50.55
C ILE A 287 64.82 -146.88 -51.76
N MET A 288 65.35 -146.05 -52.66
CA MET A 288 66.11 -146.47 -53.84
C MET A 288 67.60 -146.69 -53.56
N MET A 289 68.08 -146.38 -52.34
CA MET A 289 69.38 -146.86 -51.88
C MET A 289 69.29 -148.37 -51.65
N PRO A 290 70.09 -149.19 -52.36
CA PRO A 290 70.13 -150.63 -52.14
C PRO A 290 70.75 -150.91 -50.76
N PRO A 291 70.04 -151.57 -49.83
CA PRO A 291 70.66 -152.03 -48.59
C PRO A 291 71.48 -153.28 -48.90
N GLU A 292 72.80 -153.18 -48.71
CA GLU A 292 73.68 -154.34 -48.64
C GLU A 292 73.29 -155.23 -47.45
N GLY A 293 73.04 -156.51 -47.72
CA GLY A 293 73.07 -157.58 -46.72
C GLY A 293 71.71 -158.20 -46.40
N GLU A 294 71.59 -159.48 -46.78
CA GLU A 294 70.41 -160.35 -46.83
C GLU A 294 69.75 -160.72 -45.50
N GLU A 295 68.47 -161.15 -45.62
CA GLU A 295 67.65 -162.14 -44.87
C GLU A 295 67.95 -162.42 -43.38
N GLU A 296 67.02 -162.53 -42.43
CA GLU A 296 65.75 -163.28 -42.41
C GLU A 296 64.76 -162.63 -41.40
N LYS A 297 63.47 -162.87 -41.59
CA LYS A 297 62.42 -162.41 -40.66
C LYS A 297 62.35 -163.30 -39.42
N THR A 298 62.72 -162.76 -38.25
CA THR A 298 62.49 -163.43 -36.95
C THR A 298 62.07 -162.45 -35.83
N GLN A 299 60.98 -162.82 -35.14
CA GLN A 299 60.53 -162.45 -33.77
C GLN A 299 60.27 -160.98 -33.37
N THR A 300 60.81 -159.97 -34.06
CA THR A 300 60.59 -158.54 -33.74
C THR A 300 59.22 -158.01 -34.22
N TYR A 301 58.65 -158.63 -35.26
CA TYR A 301 57.37 -158.24 -35.88
C TYR A 301 56.18 -158.29 -34.90
N TYR A 302 56.16 -159.27 -33.99
CA TYR A 302 55.06 -159.42 -33.03
C TYR A 302 55.20 -158.51 -31.80
N VAL A 303 56.43 -158.12 -31.43
CA VAL A 303 56.69 -157.12 -30.38
C VAL A 303 56.31 -155.71 -30.86
N ILE A 304 56.59 -155.40 -32.13
CA ILE A 304 56.24 -154.11 -32.74
C ILE A 304 54.72 -153.95 -32.86
N LYS A 305 53.97 -155.01 -33.20
CA LYS A 305 52.50 -154.93 -33.32
C LYS A 305 51.81 -154.68 -31.97
N ALA A 306 52.30 -155.29 -30.89
CA ALA A 306 51.79 -155.05 -29.54
C ALA A 306 52.18 -153.65 -28.99
N ALA A 307 53.35 -153.13 -29.36
CA ALA A 307 53.75 -151.76 -29.02
C ALA A 307 52.94 -150.70 -29.80
N GLN A 308 52.61 -150.97 -31.06
CA GLN A 308 51.80 -150.07 -31.91
C GLN A 308 50.35 -149.94 -31.42
N GLU A 309 49.72 -151.00 -30.91
CA GLU A 309 48.36 -150.92 -30.34
C GLU A 309 48.33 -150.16 -29.00
N LYS A 310 49.39 -150.27 -28.17
CA LYS A 310 49.51 -149.50 -26.93
C LYS A 310 49.76 -148.01 -27.18
N GLU A 311 50.59 -147.66 -28.17
CA GLU A 311 50.82 -146.26 -28.57
C GLU A 311 49.60 -145.63 -29.26
N ALA A 312 48.83 -146.40 -30.03
CA ALA A 312 47.58 -145.93 -30.64
C ALA A 312 46.53 -145.56 -29.59
N LEU A 313 46.33 -146.40 -28.58
CA LEU A 313 45.43 -146.11 -27.45
C LEU A 313 45.92 -144.93 -26.58
N GLN A 314 47.24 -144.73 -26.48
CA GLN A 314 47.80 -143.58 -25.76
C GLN A 314 47.66 -142.27 -26.54
N ARG A 315 47.80 -142.28 -27.88
CA ARG A 315 47.47 -141.12 -28.72
C ARG A 315 45.98 -140.77 -28.71
N GLU A 316 45.10 -141.78 -28.67
CA GLU A 316 43.66 -141.53 -28.49
C GLU A 316 43.36 -140.93 -27.10
N GLY A 317 44.10 -141.34 -26.06
CA GLY A 317 44.06 -140.72 -24.74
C GLY A 317 44.51 -139.26 -24.76
N ASP A 318 45.67 -138.97 -25.34
CA ASP A 318 46.21 -137.61 -25.46
C ASP A 318 45.31 -136.69 -26.31
N ASP A 319 44.68 -137.21 -27.36
CA ASP A 319 43.70 -136.47 -28.18
C ASP A 319 42.40 -136.18 -27.41
N LEU A 320 41.97 -137.10 -26.54
CA LEU A 320 40.83 -136.88 -25.65
C LEU A 320 41.18 -135.88 -24.54
N ASP A 321 42.37 -135.95 -23.95
CA ASP A 321 42.86 -134.99 -22.96
C ASP A 321 43.06 -133.60 -23.58
N ALA A 322 43.53 -133.50 -24.82
CA ALA A 322 43.60 -132.24 -25.55
C ALA A 322 42.21 -131.64 -25.83
N LYS A 323 41.20 -132.49 -26.10
CA LYS A 323 39.80 -132.06 -26.22
C LYS A 323 39.22 -131.63 -24.88
N ILE A 324 39.57 -132.33 -23.78
CA ILE A 324 39.16 -131.95 -22.42
C ILE A 324 39.78 -130.60 -22.05
N SER A 325 41.08 -130.40 -22.25
CA SER A 325 41.73 -129.11 -22.00
C SER A 325 41.17 -127.97 -22.86
N LYS A 326 40.79 -128.22 -24.12
CA LYS A 326 40.09 -127.22 -24.93
C LYS A 326 38.70 -126.90 -24.36
N ALA A 327 37.93 -127.92 -23.98
CA ALA A 327 36.62 -127.74 -23.37
C ALA A 327 36.72 -127.03 -22.00
N GLU A 328 37.73 -127.30 -21.19
CA GLU A 328 38.00 -126.62 -19.91
C GLU A 328 38.35 -125.15 -20.13
N ASN A 329 39.22 -124.85 -21.11
CA ASN A 329 39.52 -123.45 -21.47
C ASN A 329 38.29 -122.72 -22.04
N GLU A 330 37.43 -123.41 -22.79
CA GLU A 330 36.16 -122.89 -23.27
C GLU A 330 35.18 -122.64 -22.10
N ILE A 331 35.13 -123.51 -21.09
CA ILE A 331 34.35 -123.29 -19.87
C ILE A 331 34.87 -122.07 -19.11
N VAL A 332 36.18 -121.93 -18.92
CA VAL A 332 36.77 -120.75 -18.28
C VAL A 332 36.50 -119.46 -19.08
N ALA A 333 36.56 -119.51 -20.41
CA ALA A 333 36.20 -118.38 -21.26
C ALA A 333 34.71 -118.03 -21.13
N LEU A 334 33.83 -119.03 -21.10
CA LEU A 334 32.39 -118.84 -20.92
C LEU A 334 32.08 -118.28 -19.52
N GLU A 335 32.72 -118.76 -18.46
CA GLU A 335 32.60 -118.22 -17.09
C GLU A 335 33.02 -116.74 -17.04
N ASN A 336 34.14 -116.38 -17.69
CA ASN A 336 34.57 -114.99 -17.81
C ASN A 336 33.54 -114.12 -18.56
N THR A 337 32.95 -114.63 -19.66
CA THR A 337 31.89 -113.90 -20.37
C THR A 337 30.63 -113.74 -19.52
N LEU A 338 30.28 -114.76 -18.73
CA LEU A 338 29.13 -114.74 -17.83
C LEU A 338 29.37 -113.75 -16.67
N GLN A 339 30.59 -113.65 -16.16
CA GLN A 339 30.97 -112.67 -15.15
C GLN A 339 30.90 -111.23 -15.68
N ILE A 340 31.37 -110.99 -16.91
CA ILE A 340 31.22 -109.68 -17.58
C ILE A 340 29.72 -109.37 -17.79
N LEU A 341 28.94 -110.34 -18.27
CA LEU A 341 27.50 -110.17 -18.49
C LEU A 341 26.76 -109.88 -17.18
N ASN A 342 27.11 -110.57 -16.09
CA ASN A 342 26.56 -110.31 -14.75
C ASN A 342 26.95 -108.94 -14.22
N ASN A 343 28.19 -108.48 -14.45
CA ASN A 343 28.61 -107.13 -14.09
C ASN A 343 27.87 -106.07 -14.91
N CYS A 344 27.69 -106.29 -16.23
CA CYS A 344 26.88 -105.43 -17.07
C CYS A 344 25.41 -105.40 -16.63
N ASN A 345 24.82 -106.55 -16.29
CA ASN A 345 23.45 -106.65 -15.77
C ASN A 345 23.30 -106.00 -14.39
N SER A 346 24.31 -106.10 -13.52
CA SER A 346 24.35 -105.42 -12.22
C SER A 346 24.42 -103.91 -12.40
N ASN A 347 25.29 -103.43 -13.30
CA ASN A 347 25.41 -102.01 -13.63
C ASN A 347 24.14 -101.46 -14.29
N TYR A 348 23.52 -102.22 -15.20
CA TYR A 348 22.25 -101.87 -15.82
C TYR A 348 21.13 -101.80 -14.77
N ARG A 349 21.01 -102.80 -13.88
CA ARG A 349 20.06 -102.74 -12.75
C ARG A 349 20.33 -101.57 -11.80
N ASN A 350 21.59 -101.24 -11.54
CA ASN A 350 21.96 -100.08 -10.72
C ASN A 350 21.61 -98.75 -11.41
N SER A 351 21.62 -98.68 -12.75
CA SER A 351 21.18 -97.48 -13.48
C SER A 351 19.66 -97.24 -13.46
N PHE A 352 18.87 -98.27 -13.11
CA PHE A 352 17.42 -98.16 -12.87
C PHE A 352 17.05 -98.15 -11.38
N LYS A 353 18.02 -98.09 -10.46
CA LYS A 353 17.69 -97.84 -9.05
C LYS A 353 17.15 -96.42 -8.94
N GLU A 354 15.92 -96.29 -8.45
CA GLU A 354 15.33 -94.98 -8.15
C GLU A 354 16.25 -94.20 -7.20
N VAL A 355 16.40 -92.90 -7.47
CA VAL A 355 17.16 -91.96 -6.64
C VAL A 355 16.60 -92.04 -5.22
N THR A 356 17.38 -92.59 -4.30
CA THR A 356 17.02 -92.66 -2.88
C THR A 356 17.06 -91.26 -2.27
N GLU A 357 16.19 -90.99 -1.29
CA GLU A 357 16.01 -89.67 -0.62
C GLU A 357 17.30 -89.07 0.00
N THR A 358 18.41 -89.82 0.02
CA THR A 358 19.74 -89.41 0.52
C THR A 358 20.77 -89.13 -0.59
N SER A 359 20.39 -89.10 -1.86
CA SER A 359 21.30 -88.77 -2.98
C SER A 359 21.53 -87.26 -3.09
N GLU A 360 22.75 -86.84 -3.45
CA GLU A 360 23.10 -85.42 -3.68
C GLU A 360 22.18 -84.77 -4.73
N GLU A 361 21.79 -85.51 -5.77
CA GLU A 361 20.85 -85.05 -6.81
C GLU A 361 19.44 -84.76 -6.26
N TYR A 362 19.02 -85.46 -5.20
CA TYR A 362 17.74 -85.23 -4.53
C TYR A 362 17.79 -83.98 -3.64
N GLU A 363 18.91 -83.73 -2.96
CA GLU A 363 19.12 -82.49 -2.21
C GLU A 363 19.17 -81.25 -3.13
N GLU A 364 19.82 -81.36 -4.29
CA GLU A 364 19.83 -80.29 -5.30
C GLU A 364 18.43 -80.04 -5.86
N LYS A 365 17.65 -81.10 -6.13
CA LYS A 365 16.25 -80.97 -6.54
C LYS A 365 15.43 -80.21 -5.48
N LEU A 366 15.56 -80.54 -4.20
CA LEU A 366 14.86 -79.83 -3.13
C LEU A 366 15.26 -78.36 -3.01
N LYS A 367 16.56 -78.04 -3.18
CA LYS A 367 17.04 -76.64 -3.20
C LYS A 367 16.44 -75.87 -4.37
N LEU A 368 16.43 -76.44 -5.57
CA LEU A 368 15.85 -75.81 -6.76
C LEU A 368 14.32 -75.66 -6.65
N GLU A 369 13.63 -76.63 -6.04
CA GLU A 369 12.19 -76.53 -5.76
C GLU A 369 11.88 -75.42 -4.75
N GLU A 370 12.69 -75.25 -3.71
CA GLU A 370 12.53 -74.16 -2.74
C GLU A 370 12.86 -72.80 -3.36
N GLU A 371 13.92 -72.68 -4.16
CA GLU A 371 14.24 -71.47 -4.92
C GLU A 371 13.11 -71.07 -5.87
N LYS A 372 12.52 -72.06 -6.57
CA LYS A 372 11.34 -71.84 -7.41
C LYS A 372 10.16 -71.36 -6.58
N ARG A 373 9.91 -71.96 -5.40
CA ARG A 373 8.81 -71.55 -4.52
C ARG A 373 8.98 -70.10 -4.05
N VAL A 374 10.18 -69.72 -3.63
CA VAL A 374 10.52 -68.35 -3.22
C VAL A 374 10.37 -67.37 -4.39
N ALA A 375 10.79 -67.76 -5.60
CA ALA A 375 10.61 -66.94 -6.80
C ALA A 375 9.12 -66.75 -7.14
N ASP A 376 8.31 -67.80 -7.05
CA ASP A 376 6.86 -67.76 -7.29
C ASP A 376 6.14 -66.87 -6.26
N GLU A 377 6.53 -66.93 -4.99
CA GLU A 377 5.99 -66.04 -3.94
C GLU A 377 6.34 -64.57 -4.21
N LYS A 378 7.61 -64.28 -4.56
CA LYS A 378 8.03 -62.92 -4.95
C LYS A 378 7.27 -62.42 -6.16
N TYR A 379 7.06 -63.27 -7.17
CA TYR A 379 6.26 -62.93 -8.36
C TYR A 379 4.81 -62.62 -7.99
N ARG A 380 4.16 -63.45 -7.15
CA ARG A 380 2.79 -63.20 -6.67
C ARG A 380 2.68 -61.89 -5.89
N TYR A 381 3.67 -61.58 -5.05
CA TYR A 381 3.73 -60.32 -4.30
C TYR A 381 3.86 -59.12 -5.25
N LYS A 382 4.79 -59.17 -6.21
CA LYS A 382 4.94 -58.11 -7.23
C LYS A 382 3.68 -57.93 -8.08
N ARG A 383 3.01 -59.02 -8.45
CA ARG A 383 1.73 -58.97 -9.17
C ARG A 383 0.60 -58.35 -8.35
N ARG A 384 0.62 -58.50 -7.02
CA ARG A 384 -0.33 -57.81 -6.12
C ARG A 384 -0.02 -56.31 -6.05
N GLN A 385 1.25 -55.93 -5.87
CA GLN A 385 1.68 -54.52 -5.89
C GLN A 385 1.29 -53.82 -7.19
N VAL A 386 1.47 -54.48 -8.34
CA VAL A 386 1.06 -53.91 -9.64
C VAL A 386 -0.44 -53.66 -9.70
N ARG A 387 -1.28 -54.57 -9.18
CA ARG A 387 -2.74 -54.36 -9.14
C ARG A 387 -3.13 -53.22 -8.22
N GLU A 388 -2.55 -53.13 -7.03
CA GLU A 388 -2.81 -52.02 -6.09
C GLU A 388 -2.43 -50.67 -6.70
N LEU A 389 -1.29 -50.59 -7.39
CA LEU A 389 -0.87 -49.38 -8.10
C LEU A 389 -1.79 -49.04 -9.29
N GLN A 390 -2.27 -50.04 -10.03
CA GLN A 390 -3.24 -49.84 -11.12
C GLN A 390 -4.59 -49.33 -10.59
N GLU A 391 -5.09 -49.89 -9.49
CA GLU A 391 -6.32 -49.42 -8.85
C GLU A 391 -6.16 -47.99 -8.32
N TYR A 392 -5.01 -47.68 -7.73
CA TYR A 392 -4.68 -46.32 -7.28
C TYR A 392 -4.65 -45.32 -8.44
N LEU A 393 -3.97 -45.66 -9.55
CA LEU A 393 -3.94 -44.82 -10.75
C LEU A 393 -5.34 -44.58 -11.31
N GLN A 394 -6.17 -45.62 -11.44
CA GLN A 394 -7.55 -45.48 -11.90
C GLN A 394 -8.40 -44.62 -10.96
N SER A 395 -8.17 -44.71 -9.64
CA SER A 395 -8.87 -43.84 -8.68
C SER A 395 -8.45 -42.37 -8.83
N MET A 396 -7.16 -42.12 -9.08
CA MET A 396 -6.63 -40.78 -9.32
C MET A 396 -7.12 -40.20 -10.64
N GLU A 397 -7.19 -41.00 -11.70
CA GLU A 397 -7.77 -40.59 -13.00
C GLU A 397 -9.25 -40.19 -12.85
N LYS A 398 -10.05 -40.99 -12.14
CA LYS A 398 -11.46 -40.65 -11.86
C LYS A 398 -11.59 -39.36 -11.05
N ASN A 399 -10.71 -39.14 -10.08
CA ASN A 399 -10.68 -37.90 -9.30
C ASN A 399 -10.33 -36.71 -10.20
N LEU A 400 -9.33 -36.85 -11.07
CA LEU A 400 -8.93 -35.81 -12.02
C LEU A 400 -10.07 -35.46 -12.99
N ASP A 401 -10.76 -36.45 -13.55
CA ASP A 401 -11.93 -36.25 -14.39
C ASP A 401 -13.06 -35.51 -13.65
N SER A 402 -13.26 -35.82 -12.38
CA SER A 402 -14.26 -35.12 -11.55
C SER A 402 -13.90 -33.66 -11.32
N LEU A 403 -12.61 -33.35 -11.10
CA LEU A 403 -12.11 -31.99 -10.94
C LEU A 403 -12.20 -31.19 -12.24
N LEU A 404 -11.87 -31.79 -13.38
CA LEU A 404 -12.01 -31.14 -14.69
C LEU A 404 -13.48 -30.79 -14.99
N LYS A 405 -14.43 -31.67 -14.64
CA LYS A 405 -15.86 -31.36 -14.76
C LYS A 405 -16.28 -30.20 -13.85
N GLN A 406 -15.81 -30.17 -12.61
CA GLN A 406 -16.08 -29.05 -11.70
C GLN A 406 -15.48 -27.75 -12.24
N GLU A 407 -14.25 -27.77 -12.74
CA GLU A 407 -13.63 -26.60 -13.36
C GLU A 407 -14.46 -26.08 -14.54
N ALA A 408 -14.91 -26.96 -15.43
CA ALA A 408 -15.77 -26.57 -16.55
C ALA A 408 -17.07 -25.89 -16.06
N THR A 409 -17.72 -26.43 -15.03
CA THR A 409 -18.93 -25.82 -14.45
C THR A 409 -18.65 -24.43 -13.84
N PHE A 410 -17.53 -24.25 -13.15
CA PHE A 410 -17.15 -22.94 -12.60
C PHE A 410 -16.78 -21.94 -13.69
N GLN A 411 -16.14 -22.38 -14.78
CA GLN A 411 -15.87 -21.53 -15.94
C GLN A 411 -17.16 -21.04 -16.61
N GLU A 412 -18.17 -21.91 -16.72
CA GLU A 412 -19.48 -21.55 -17.26
C GLU A 412 -20.21 -20.54 -16.35
N GLN A 413 -20.25 -20.80 -15.03
CA GLN A 413 -20.80 -19.85 -14.06
C GLN A 413 -20.08 -18.49 -14.07
N ASN A 414 -18.76 -18.47 -14.28
CA ASN A 414 -18.00 -17.23 -14.41
C ASN A 414 -18.39 -16.46 -15.68
N LYS A 415 -18.57 -17.15 -16.81
CA LYS A 415 -19.04 -16.52 -18.06
C LYS A 415 -20.44 -15.93 -17.89
N GLU A 416 -21.35 -16.64 -17.24
CA GLU A 416 -22.70 -16.16 -16.92
C GLU A 416 -22.65 -14.90 -16.04
N LYS A 417 -21.90 -14.94 -14.93
CA LYS A 417 -21.73 -13.78 -14.05
C LYS A 417 -21.10 -12.60 -14.77
N GLN A 418 -20.12 -12.84 -15.64
CA GLN A 418 -19.50 -11.78 -16.44
C GLN A 418 -20.49 -11.16 -17.43
N ALA A 419 -21.37 -11.95 -18.03
CA ALA A 419 -22.46 -11.44 -18.87
C ALA A 419 -23.44 -10.56 -18.07
N VAL A 420 -23.81 -10.98 -16.85
CA VAL A 420 -24.65 -10.18 -15.94
C VAL A 420 -23.98 -8.86 -15.56
N ILE A 421 -22.68 -8.88 -15.23
CA ILE A 421 -21.91 -7.66 -14.93
C ILE A 421 -21.91 -6.70 -16.12
N LEU A 422 -21.70 -7.22 -17.34
CA LEU A 422 -21.73 -6.40 -18.56
C LEU A 422 -23.11 -5.76 -18.77
N GLN A 423 -24.19 -6.50 -18.49
CA GLN A 423 -25.55 -5.96 -18.59
C GLN A 423 -25.79 -4.87 -17.54
N LEU A 424 -25.45 -5.12 -16.27
CA LEU A 424 -25.59 -4.12 -15.20
C LEU A 424 -24.77 -2.85 -15.47
N ASN A 425 -23.57 -2.98 -16.03
CA ASN A 425 -22.76 -1.83 -16.42
C ASN A 425 -23.43 -1.01 -17.52
N LYS A 426 -24.04 -1.65 -18.53
CA LYS A 426 -24.83 -0.94 -19.54
C LYS A 426 -26.01 -0.20 -18.91
N ASP A 427 -26.76 -0.87 -18.03
CA ASP A 427 -27.90 -0.27 -17.34
C ASP A 427 -27.46 0.95 -16.50
N ILE A 428 -26.31 0.88 -15.83
CA ILE A 428 -25.73 2.02 -15.09
C ILE A 428 -25.40 3.18 -16.03
N GLU A 429 -24.72 2.92 -17.16
CA GLU A 429 -24.41 3.97 -18.14
C GLU A 429 -25.67 4.60 -18.75
N GLU A 430 -26.75 3.83 -18.96
CA GLU A 430 -28.03 4.35 -19.42
C GLU A 430 -28.76 5.22 -18.38
N GLN A 431 -28.56 4.94 -17.08
CA GLN A 431 -29.16 5.73 -15.99
C GLN A 431 -28.43 7.04 -15.71
N LYS A 432 -27.11 7.11 -15.91
CA LYS A 432 -26.31 8.34 -15.71
C LYS A 432 -26.88 9.59 -16.40
N PRO A 433 -27.21 9.59 -17.71
CA PRO A 433 -27.75 10.79 -18.36
C PRO A 433 -29.20 11.10 -17.95
N LYS A 434 -29.96 10.12 -17.44
CA LYS A 434 -31.29 10.37 -16.87
C LYS A 434 -31.14 11.10 -15.53
N LEU A 435 -30.23 10.64 -14.68
CA LEU A 435 -29.90 11.29 -13.41
C LEU A 435 -29.39 12.72 -13.63
N GLU A 436 -28.46 12.92 -14.58
CA GLU A 436 -27.92 14.25 -14.89
C GLU A 436 -29.00 15.22 -15.37
N ARG A 437 -29.96 14.73 -16.18
CA ARG A 437 -31.14 15.51 -16.60
C ARG A 437 -31.99 15.95 -15.41
N VAL A 438 -32.29 15.03 -14.48
CA VAL A 438 -33.07 15.35 -13.27
C VAL A 438 -32.31 16.33 -12.37
N ILE A 439 -31.01 16.14 -12.16
CA ILE A 439 -30.18 17.07 -11.37
C ILE A 439 -30.21 18.48 -11.97
N LYS A 440 -30.07 18.60 -13.30
CA LYS A 440 -30.17 19.90 -14.00
C LYS A 440 -31.54 20.53 -13.80
N GLN A 441 -32.63 19.76 -13.89
CA GLN A 441 -33.99 20.24 -13.64
C GLN A 441 -34.20 20.69 -12.20
N CYS A 442 -33.77 19.90 -11.20
CA CYS A 442 -33.84 20.27 -9.78
C CYS A 442 -33.07 21.59 -9.54
N SER A 443 -31.86 21.73 -10.09
CA SER A 443 -31.08 22.97 -9.94
C SER A 443 -31.76 24.19 -10.58
N ARG A 444 -32.57 24.00 -11.62
CA ARG A 444 -33.33 25.08 -12.26
C ARG A 444 -34.52 25.48 -11.39
N LEU A 445 -35.27 24.51 -10.90
CA LEU A 445 -36.41 24.74 -10.00
C LEU A 445 -35.99 25.39 -8.67
N SER A 446 -34.87 24.96 -8.07
CA SER A 446 -34.27 25.60 -6.90
C SER A 446 -33.96 27.09 -7.17
N ARG A 447 -33.34 27.40 -8.31
CA ARG A 447 -33.08 28.78 -8.73
C ARG A 447 -34.38 29.60 -8.94
N GLU A 448 -35.42 29.00 -9.51
CA GLU A 448 -36.73 29.63 -9.66
C GLU A 448 -37.36 29.94 -8.28
N ILE A 449 -37.35 29.00 -7.33
CA ILE A 449 -37.84 29.18 -5.95
C ILE A 449 -37.09 30.31 -5.24
N GLN A 450 -35.76 30.33 -5.32
CA GLN A 450 -34.92 31.38 -4.73
C GLN A 450 -35.19 32.75 -5.34
N SER A 451 -35.41 32.82 -6.66
CA SER A 451 -35.74 34.07 -7.37
C SER A 451 -37.10 34.65 -6.95
N LEU A 452 -38.12 33.80 -6.78
CA LEU A 452 -39.46 34.20 -6.35
C LEU A 452 -39.48 34.72 -4.90
N LYS A 453 -38.64 34.15 -4.03
CA LYS A 453 -38.52 34.57 -2.62
C LYS A 453 -37.54 35.72 -2.36
N LYS A 454 -36.80 36.17 -3.39
CA LYS A 454 -35.78 37.24 -3.30
C LYS A 454 -34.70 36.97 -2.24
N THR A 455 -34.36 35.71 -2.00
CA THR A 455 -33.35 35.27 -1.03
C THR A 455 -32.19 34.57 -1.74
N LYS A 456 -30.95 34.86 -1.32
CA LYS A 456 -29.73 34.17 -1.81
C LYS A 456 -29.40 32.89 -1.04
N THR A 457 -30.13 32.61 0.03
CA THR A 457 -29.93 31.47 0.93
C THR A 457 -31.03 30.43 0.71
N GLU A 458 -30.71 29.16 0.99
CA GLU A 458 -31.68 28.05 0.96
C GLU A 458 -33.00 28.43 1.64
N THR A 459 -34.07 28.25 0.89
CA THR A 459 -35.44 28.45 1.34
C THR A 459 -35.89 27.30 2.24
N GLN A 460 -36.91 27.53 3.06
CA GLN A 460 -37.44 26.51 3.97
C GLN A 460 -38.07 25.34 3.21
N GLU A 461 -38.59 25.59 2.01
CA GLU A 461 -39.13 24.61 1.08
C GLU A 461 -38.02 23.73 0.48
N GLU A 462 -36.87 24.28 0.12
CA GLU A 462 -35.71 23.50 -0.35
C GLU A 462 -35.21 22.55 0.76
N LYS A 463 -35.10 23.04 2.01
CA LYS A 463 -34.72 22.20 3.15
C LYS A 463 -35.71 21.07 3.41
N ASP A 464 -37.00 21.33 3.26
CA ASP A 464 -38.03 20.30 3.44
C ASP A 464 -38.05 19.28 2.28
N ILE A 465 -37.80 19.72 1.04
CA ILE A 465 -37.61 18.84 -0.12
C ILE A 465 -36.39 17.94 0.11
N ASP A 466 -35.26 18.49 0.53
CA ASP A 466 -34.04 17.74 0.80
C ASP A 466 -34.23 16.74 1.95
N LEU A 467 -34.94 17.12 3.01
CA LEU A 467 -35.25 16.23 4.13
C LEU A 467 -36.17 15.07 3.69
N ARG A 468 -37.17 15.34 2.84
CA ARG A 468 -38.02 14.29 2.24
C ARG A 468 -37.23 13.40 1.29
N ALA A 469 -36.32 13.96 0.49
CA ALA A 469 -35.42 13.21 -0.38
C ALA A 469 -34.48 12.30 0.44
N LEU A 470 -33.91 12.79 1.53
CA LEU A 470 -33.06 11.99 2.42
C LEU A 470 -33.85 10.85 3.10
N LYS A 471 -35.07 11.14 3.56
CA LYS A 471 -35.95 10.12 4.17
C LYS A 471 -36.35 9.04 3.17
N THR A 472 -36.68 9.42 1.94
CA THR A 472 -37.01 8.46 0.88
C THR A 472 -35.80 7.65 0.45
N PHE A 473 -34.64 8.28 0.27
CA PHE A 473 -33.37 7.61 -0.01
C PHE A 473 -33.01 6.58 1.08
N SER A 474 -33.10 6.96 2.36
CA SER A 474 -32.86 6.06 3.49
C SER A 474 -33.83 4.87 3.48
N LYS A 475 -35.12 5.10 3.22
CA LYS A 475 -36.11 4.01 3.08
C LYS A 475 -35.77 3.06 1.93
N THR A 476 -35.36 3.60 0.77
CA THR A 476 -35.00 2.80 -0.40
C THR A 476 -33.75 1.96 -0.14
N ILE A 477 -32.70 2.55 0.45
CA ILE A 477 -31.48 1.82 0.82
C ILE A 477 -31.78 0.72 1.83
N ASN A 478 -32.60 0.99 2.86
CA ASN A 478 -32.97 -0.01 3.84
C ASN A 478 -33.74 -1.19 3.22
N LYS A 479 -34.63 -0.93 2.26
CA LYS A 479 -35.31 -1.99 1.50
C LYS A 479 -34.33 -2.81 0.67
N LEU A 480 -33.43 -2.15 -0.05
CA LEU A 480 -32.44 -2.83 -0.89
C LEU A 480 -31.48 -3.70 -0.05
N LEU A 481 -31.05 -3.19 1.11
CA LEU A 481 -30.31 -3.97 2.10
C LEU A 481 -31.09 -5.18 2.61
N ALA A 482 -32.39 -5.02 2.88
CA ALA A 482 -33.25 -6.13 3.30
C ALA A 482 -33.33 -7.22 2.21
N ASP A 483 -33.56 -6.81 0.96
CA ASP A 483 -33.67 -7.73 -0.17
C ASP A 483 -32.36 -8.49 -0.42
N VAL A 484 -31.20 -7.80 -0.32
CA VAL A 484 -29.87 -8.42 -0.47
C VAL A 484 -29.59 -9.41 0.65
N LEU A 485 -29.94 -9.08 1.89
CA LEU A 485 -29.76 -9.98 3.05
C LEU A 485 -30.71 -11.18 3.01
N ASN A 486 -31.93 -11.00 2.51
CA ASN A 486 -32.88 -12.10 2.30
C ASN A 486 -32.41 -13.06 1.19
N ALA A 487 -31.82 -12.53 0.12
CA ALA A 487 -31.29 -13.35 -0.97
C ALA A 487 -29.97 -14.06 -0.62
N ASN A 488 -29.20 -13.54 0.35
CA ASN A 488 -27.88 -14.04 0.72
C ASN A 488 -27.73 -14.13 2.25
N PRO A 489 -28.29 -15.17 2.88
CA PRO A 489 -28.32 -15.30 4.35
C PRO A 489 -26.92 -15.32 4.97
N ASP A 490 -25.92 -15.84 4.27
CA ASP A 490 -24.52 -15.92 4.72
C ASP A 490 -23.88 -14.55 5.00
N LEU A 491 -24.33 -13.50 4.31
CA LEU A 491 -23.82 -12.14 4.47
C LEU A 491 -24.35 -11.46 5.74
N THR A 492 -25.43 -11.98 6.33
CA THR A 492 -26.09 -11.39 7.51
C THR A 492 -25.14 -11.23 8.69
N ALA A 493 -24.32 -12.26 8.97
CA ALA A 493 -23.37 -12.22 10.07
C ALA A 493 -22.27 -11.16 9.85
N SER A 494 -21.78 -11.03 8.61
CA SER A 494 -20.78 -10.04 8.23
C SER A 494 -21.33 -8.62 8.34
N PHE A 495 -22.53 -8.36 7.78
CA PHE A 495 -23.18 -7.06 7.88
C PHE A 495 -23.47 -6.67 9.34
N GLN A 496 -23.96 -7.59 10.18
CA GLN A 496 -24.17 -7.34 11.61
C GLN A 496 -22.90 -6.90 12.33
N LYS A 497 -21.76 -7.53 12.01
CA LYS A 497 -20.45 -7.16 12.56
C LYS A 497 -20.03 -5.74 12.16
N TYR A 498 -20.17 -5.38 10.88
CA TYR A 498 -19.82 -4.04 10.39
C TYR A 498 -20.76 -2.95 10.91
N PHE A 499 -22.06 -3.21 10.99
CA PHE A 499 -23.03 -2.27 11.56
C PHE A 499 -22.77 -2.01 13.05
N HIS A 500 -22.35 -3.04 13.80
CA HIS A 500 -21.92 -2.88 15.19
C HIS A 500 -20.65 -2.03 15.34
N GLN A 501 -19.66 -2.17 14.45
CA GLN A 501 -18.45 -1.33 14.49
C GLN A 501 -18.73 0.17 14.28
N VAL A 502 -19.76 0.51 13.49
CA VAL A 502 -20.11 1.90 13.17
C VAL A 502 -21.17 2.48 14.13
N SER A 503 -21.55 1.75 15.19
CA SER A 503 -22.61 2.15 16.13
C SER A 503 -23.97 2.42 15.47
N LEU A 504 -24.22 1.84 14.29
CA LEU A 504 -25.50 1.88 13.60
C LEU A 504 -26.30 0.63 14.01
N LEU A 505 -27.29 0.82 14.89
CA LEU A 505 -28.21 -0.25 15.26
C LEU A 505 -29.03 -0.68 14.04
N ILE A 506 -28.95 -1.97 13.68
CA ILE A 506 -29.90 -2.62 12.76
C ILE A 506 -31.25 -2.71 13.48
N ARG A 507 -31.93 -1.58 13.63
CA ARG A 507 -33.28 -1.52 14.23
C ARG A 507 -34.37 -1.47 13.17
N CYS A 508 -34.06 -1.68 11.89
CA CYS A 508 -34.98 -1.43 10.78
C CYS A 508 -35.12 -2.56 9.75
N LEU A 509 -34.69 -3.80 10.02
CA LEU A 509 -34.97 -4.92 9.12
C LEU A 509 -36.20 -5.76 9.52
N SER A 510 -36.69 -5.65 10.76
CA SER A 510 -37.92 -6.34 11.20
C SER A 510 -39.21 -5.53 11.05
N ARG A 511 -39.14 -4.28 10.56
CA ARG A 511 -40.29 -3.37 10.40
C ARG A 511 -40.67 -3.07 8.96
N ALA A 512 -40.01 -3.69 7.98
CA ALA A 512 -40.28 -3.47 6.55
C ALA A 512 -41.27 -4.48 5.94
N THR A 513 -41.78 -5.44 6.72
CA THR A 513 -42.77 -6.44 6.30
C THR A 513 -44.18 -6.19 6.87
N ALA A 514 -44.50 -4.95 7.28
CA ALA A 514 -45.86 -4.54 7.64
C ALA A 514 -46.28 -3.28 6.89
#